data_AF-A0A147B9G9-F1
#
_entry.id   AF-A0A147B9G9-F1
#
_cell.length_a   1.000
_cell.length_b   1.000
_cell.length_c   1.000
_cell.angle_alpha   90.00
_cell.angle_beta   90.00
_cell.angle_gamma   90.00
#
_symmetry.space_group_name_H-M   'P 1'
#
loop_
_entity.id
_entity.type
_entity.pdbx_description
1 polymer ?
#
loop_
_entity_poly.entity_id
_entity_poly.type
_entity_poly.pdbx_seq_one_letter_code
_entity_poly.pdbx_strand_id
1 'polypeptide(L)' 'LKSSTFTSTKMDHLKPVVKADSPAEEEEELVDPLDTLKEKCRENAKCAAFGEKLQESNDRVNSRSQTAETCTEELF' A
#
# COMPACT_ATOMS: atom_id res chain seq x y z
N LEU A 1 19.90 -13.84 58.37
CA LEU A 1 20.16 -12.72 57.44
C LEU A 1 21.08 -13.19 56.32
N LYS A 2 20.64 -13.08 55.07
CA LYS A 2 21.40 -12.65 53.87
C LYS A 2 20.40 -12.59 52.70
N SER A 3 19.96 -11.37 52.41
CA SER A 3 19.14 -11.01 51.26
C SER A 3 19.99 -11.13 49.99
N SER A 4 19.45 -11.69 48.91
CA SER A 4 20.03 -11.54 47.57
C SER A 4 18.92 -11.48 46.53
N THR A 5 18.82 -10.31 45.94
CA THR A 5 17.87 -9.85 44.92
C THR A 5 18.24 -10.33 43.51
N PHE A 6 17.21 -10.51 42.67
CA PHE A 6 17.14 -10.11 41.23
C PHE A 6 18.18 -10.73 40.28
N THR A 7 17.81 -11.54 39.29
CA THR A 7 17.33 -11.03 37.98
C THR A 7 16.89 -12.18 37.07
N SER A 8 15.77 -11.95 36.38
CA SER A 8 15.34 -12.68 35.19
C SER A 8 16.22 -12.28 34.00
N THR A 9 16.88 -13.21 33.29
CA THR A 9 17.20 -12.99 31.87
C THR A 9 17.67 -14.25 31.11
N LYS A 10 17.19 -14.35 29.86
CA LYS A 10 17.77 -14.98 28.64
C LYS A 10 17.15 -16.29 28.17
N MET A 11 15.99 -16.17 27.51
CA MET A 11 15.51 -17.09 26.47
C MET A 11 15.21 -16.31 25.17
N ASP A 12 16.08 -15.39 24.75
CA ASP A 12 15.75 -14.37 23.72
C ASP A 12 16.62 -14.40 22.45
N HIS A 13 17.35 -15.48 22.16
CA HIS A 13 18.36 -15.46 21.07
C HIS A 13 18.24 -16.58 20.03
N LEU A 14 17.03 -17.00 19.68
CA LEU A 14 16.78 -17.78 18.46
C LEU A 14 16.02 -16.90 17.46
N LYS A 15 16.74 -16.07 16.71
CA LYS A 15 16.19 -15.33 15.57
C LYS A 15 16.41 -16.17 14.31
N PRO A 16 15.35 -16.69 13.64
CA PRO A 16 15.52 -17.44 12.41
C PRO A 16 16.17 -16.55 11.34
N VAL A 17 17.26 -17.04 10.74
CA VAL A 17 17.95 -16.39 9.62
C VAL A 17 17.18 -16.69 8.34
N VAL A 18 16.54 -15.66 7.79
CA VAL A 18 16.07 -15.66 6.40
C VAL A 18 17.31 -15.45 5.52
N LYS A 19 17.59 -16.38 4.61
CA LYS A 19 18.60 -16.17 3.56
C LYS A 19 18.12 -15.02 2.68
N ALA A 20 18.80 -13.89 2.74
CA ALA A 20 18.68 -12.86 1.72
C ALA A 20 19.49 -13.34 0.52
N ASP A 21 18.81 -13.55 -0.60
CA ASP A 21 19.47 -13.62 -1.89
C ASP A 21 20.25 -12.32 -2.13
N SER A 22 21.40 -12.43 -2.79
CA SER A 22 22.35 -11.32 -2.96
C SER A 22 21.73 -10.18 -3.81
N PRO A 23 21.94 -8.89 -3.49
CA PRO A 23 21.27 -7.75 -4.11
C PRO A 23 21.72 -7.39 -5.54
N ALA A 24 22.22 -8.34 -6.36
CA ALA A 24 22.85 -8.03 -7.64
C ALA A 24 22.46 -8.91 -8.85
N GLU A 25 21.78 -10.04 -8.68
CA GLU A 25 21.67 -11.04 -9.77
C GLU A 25 20.26 -11.63 -9.92
N GLU A 26 19.20 -10.87 -9.61
CA GLU A 26 17.82 -11.16 -10.07
C GLU A 26 16.92 -10.01 -9.60
N GLU A 27 17.02 -8.84 -10.23
CA GLU A 27 15.90 -7.88 -10.25
C GLU A 27 14.81 -8.48 -11.13
N GLU A 28 14.21 -9.59 -10.70
CA GLU A 28 12.92 -10.02 -11.23
C GLU A 28 11.97 -8.84 -10.97
N GLU A 29 11.32 -8.34 -12.04
CA GLU A 29 10.30 -7.30 -11.95
C GLU A 29 9.11 -7.87 -11.17
N LEU A 30 9.22 -7.84 -9.84
CA LEU A 30 8.20 -8.35 -8.95
C LEU A 30 6.99 -7.43 -9.05
N VAL A 31 6.01 -7.85 -9.87
CA VAL A 31 4.72 -7.19 -9.98
C VAL A 31 3.87 -7.54 -8.76
N ASP A 32 3.30 -6.54 -8.08
CA ASP A 32 2.31 -6.78 -7.02
C ASP A 32 1.08 -7.46 -7.64
N PRO A 33 0.71 -8.68 -7.22
CA PRO A 33 -0.51 -9.34 -7.71
C PRO A 33 -1.77 -8.49 -7.54
N LEU A 34 -1.80 -7.63 -6.52
CA LEU A 34 -2.90 -6.69 -6.30
C LEU A 34 -2.99 -5.65 -7.41
N ASP A 35 -1.87 -5.16 -7.94
CA ASP A 35 -1.88 -4.15 -9.01
C ASP A 35 -2.36 -4.75 -10.33
N THR A 36 -1.97 -5.99 -10.63
CA THR A 36 -2.52 -6.75 -11.76
C THR A 36 -4.05 -6.91 -11.64
N LEU A 37 -4.55 -7.17 -10.43
CA LEU A 37 -6.00 -7.28 -10.19
C LEU A 37 -6.70 -5.93 -10.31
N LYS A 38 -6.11 -4.84 -9.79
CA LYS A 38 -6.65 -3.48 -9.94
C LYS A 38 -6.78 -3.09 -11.40
N GLU A 39 -5.78 -3.39 -12.24
CA GLU A 39 -5.83 -3.14 -13.68
C GLU A 39 -6.99 -3.86 -14.36
N LYS A 40 -7.11 -5.17 -14.15
CA LYS A 40 -8.23 -5.95 -14.68
C LYS A 40 -9.58 -5.44 -14.17
N CYS A 41 -9.65 -5.03 -12.90
CA CYS A 41 -10.87 -4.47 -12.33
C CYS A 41 -11.23 -3.12 -12.97
N ARG A 42 -10.25 -2.28 -13.32
CA ARG A 42 -10.49 -0.98 -13.98
C ARG A 42 -11.17 -1.12 -15.34
N GLU A 43 -10.89 -2.21 -16.08
CA GLU A 43 -11.50 -2.49 -17.38
C GLU A 43 -12.98 -2.91 -17.27
N ASN A 44 -13.45 -3.32 -16.09
CA ASN A 44 -14.86 -3.67 -15.90
C ASN A 44 -15.75 -2.44 -16.04
N ALA A 45 -16.88 -2.59 -16.75
CA ALA A 45 -17.80 -1.48 -17.05
C ALA A 45 -18.24 -0.65 -15.83
N LYS A 46 -18.43 -1.27 -14.66
CA LYS A 46 -18.79 -0.56 -13.43
C LYS A 46 -17.65 0.36 -12.95
N CYS A 47 -16.44 -0.18 -12.84
CA CYS A 47 -15.27 0.57 -12.40
C CYS A 47 -14.88 1.63 -13.42
N ALA A 48 -14.96 1.33 -14.72
CA ALA A 48 -14.73 2.29 -15.80
C ALA A 48 -15.69 3.47 -15.69
N ALA A 49 -17.00 3.24 -15.54
CA ALA A 49 -17.99 4.31 -15.43
C ALA A 49 -17.79 5.21 -14.19
N PHE A 50 -17.40 4.64 -13.04
CA PHE A 50 -17.03 5.44 -11.86
C PHE A 50 -15.73 6.21 -12.08
N GLY A 51 -14.74 5.59 -12.72
CA GLY A 51 -13.48 6.24 -13.10
C GLY A 51 -13.69 7.43 -14.04
N GLU A 52 -14.59 7.31 -15.02
CA GLU A 52 -14.96 8.41 -15.93
C GLU A 52 -15.55 9.60 -15.18
N LYS A 53 -16.49 9.37 -14.25
CA LYS A 53 -17.08 10.44 -13.42
C LYS A 53 -16.03 11.12 -12.55
N LEU A 54 -15.16 10.34 -11.93
CA LEU A 54 -14.06 10.86 -11.13
C LEU A 54 -13.11 11.71 -11.98
N GLN A 55 -12.80 11.27 -13.20
CA GLN A 55 -11.94 12.01 -14.12
C GLN A 55 -12.59 13.33 -14.54
N GLU A 56 -13.87 13.32 -14.92
CA GLU A 56 -14.62 14.53 -15.26
C GLU A 56 -14.63 15.55 -14.11
N SER A 57 -14.87 15.06 -12.88
CA SER A 57 -14.85 15.88 -11.67
C SER A 57 -13.46 16.49 -11.44
N ASN A 58 -12.39 15.69 -11.58
CA ASN A 58 -11.01 16.16 -11.49
C ASN A 58 -10.68 17.21 -12.55
N ASP A 59 -11.08 17.01 -13.81
CA ASP A 59 -10.83 17.97 -14.89
C ASP A 59 -11.51 19.30 -14.59
N ARG A 60 -12.75 19.26 -14.09
CA ARG A 60 -13.51 20.44 -13.67
C ARG A 60 -12.85 21.17 -12.50
N VAL A 61 -12.44 20.45 -11.45
CA VAL A 61 -11.77 21.02 -10.27
C VAL A 61 -10.43 21.64 -10.66
N ASN A 62 -9.62 20.92 -11.44
CA ASN A 62 -8.29 21.37 -11.88
C ASN A 62 -8.36 22.53 -12.88
N SER A 63 -9.47 22.71 -13.59
CA SER A 63 -9.67 23.85 -14.49
C SER A 63 -9.87 25.20 -13.78
N ARG A 64 -10.16 25.19 -12.46
CA ARG A 64 -10.49 26.39 -11.69
C ARG A 64 -9.29 26.86 -10.88
N SER A 65 -9.02 28.17 -10.89
CA SER A 65 -7.95 28.77 -10.07
C SER A 65 -8.26 28.78 -8.57
N GLN A 66 -9.55 28.75 -8.20
CA GLN A 66 -10.03 28.60 -6.83
C GLN A 66 -11.42 27.99 -6.85
N THR A 67 -11.63 26.89 -6.12
CA THR A 67 -12.92 26.20 -6.00
C THR A 67 -13.03 25.55 -4.62
N ALA A 68 -14.25 25.44 -4.09
CA ALA A 68 -14.54 24.70 -2.85
C ALA A 68 -15.05 23.27 -3.13
N GLU A 69 -15.19 22.92 -4.40
CA GLU A 69 -15.63 21.62 -4.86
C GLU A 69 -14.59 20.53 -4.57
N THR A 70 -15.03 19.34 -4.15
CA THR A 70 -14.19 18.15 -3.94
C THR A 70 -14.73 16.96 -4.72
N CYS A 71 -13.86 16.08 -5.18
CA CYS A 71 -14.22 14.86 -5.93
C CYS A 71 -14.40 13.64 -5.00
N THR A 72 -14.76 13.86 -3.72
CA THR A 72 -14.79 12.79 -2.71
C THR A 72 -16.01 11.88 -2.89
N GLU A 73 -17.12 12.42 -3.39
CA GLU A 73 -18.35 11.64 -3.60
C GLU A 73 -18.15 10.57 -4.67
N GLU A 74 -17.35 10.86 -5.70
CA GLU A 74 -17.07 9.96 -6.83
C GLU A 74 -16.16 8.78 -6.46
N LEU A 75 -15.60 8.76 -5.23
CA LEU A 75 -14.76 7.67 -4.73
C LEU A 75 -15.56 6.55 -4.03
N PHE A 76 -16.85 6.74 -3.76
CA PHE A 76 -17.70 5.83 -2.98
C PHE A 76 -18.97 5.42 -3.72
#